data_AF-A0AB37ABH7-F1
#
_entry.id   AF-A0AB37ABH7-F1
#
_cell.length_a   1.000
_cell.length_b   1.000
_cell.length_c   1.000
_cell.angle_alpha   90.00
_cell.angle_beta   90.00
_cell.angle_gamma   90.00
#
_symmetry.space_group_name_H-M   'P 1'
#
loop_
_entity.id
_entity.type
_entity.pdbx_description
1 polymer ?
#
loop_
_entity_poly.entity_id
_entity_poly.type
_entity_poly.pdbx_seq_one_letter_code
_entity_poly.pdbx_strand_id
1 'polypeptide(L)'
;MATDIKKLFEALTQHQAYLYRASSKTVNELLALFNDDTSKMLSKLRDLLDELNESEKVALAGGKYTTSNLREIRDLIAQWFASVNLALPEAFAVSATALAVYEANYVAKLYGAKINKPDGEKLYAAAKKIPLVGGALVDDLLSRIAENARQKVEYAIRDGINSGKTNQEIVQRIRGTKRLNYEDGILNGTKTDIERTVRTVRSHVANQAYLNSFNQIGFEYVRFV
;
A
#
# COMPACT_ATOMS: atom_id res chain seq x y z
N MET A 1 12.96 -19.14 31.76
CA MET A 1 13.38 -20.12 30.73
C MET A 1 12.15 -20.80 30.18
N ALA A 2 11.94 -20.81 28.85
CA ALA A 2 10.88 -21.56 28.20
C ALA A 2 10.99 -23.04 28.61
N THR A 3 10.19 -23.46 29.59
CA THR A 3 10.38 -24.76 30.26
C THR A 3 9.76 -25.92 29.48
N ASP A 4 9.29 -25.68 28.26
CA ASP A 4 8.72 -26.70 27.39
C ASP A 4 8.75 -26.19 25.93
N ILE A 5 9.48 -26.88 25.04
CA ILE A 5 9.55 -26.58 23.60
C ILE A 5 8.13 -26.49 23.00
N LYS A 6 7.20 -27.29 23.53
CA LYS A 6 5.80 -27.28 23.13
C LYS A 6 5.14 -25.92 23.39
N LYS A 7 5.34 -25.33 24.57
CA LYS A 7 4.78 -24.02 24.93
C LYS A 7 5.35 -22.89 24.08
N LEU A 8 6.65 -22.98 23.74
CA LEU A 8 7.28 -22.03 22.84
C LEU A 8 6.69 -22.12 21.42
N PHE A 9 6.51 -23.33 20.90
CA PHE A 9 5.88 -23.56 19.61
C PHE A 9 4.45 -23.02 19.57
N GLU A 10 3.62 -23.34 20.57
CA GLU A 10 2.25 -22.86 20.69
C GLU A 10 2.17 -21.32 20.72
N ALA A 11 3.03 -20.66 21.52
CA ALA A 11 3.11 -19.21 21.59
C ALA A 11 3.48 -18.58 20.24
N LEU A 12 4.47 -19.13 19.54
CA LEU A 12 4.90 -18.65 18.23
C LEU A 12 3.82 -18.86 17.17
N THR A 13 3.14 -20.00 17.14
CA THR A 13 2.02 -20.25 16.21
C THR A 13 0.86 -19.29 16.47
N GLN A 14 0.49 -19.08 17.73
CA GLN A 14 -0.55 -18.11 18.11
C GLN A 14 -0.18 -16.69 17.67
N HIS A 15 1.07 -16.29 17.90
CA HIS A 15 1.57 -14.98 17.48
C HIS A 15 1.52 -14.79 15.97
N GLN A 16 1.95 -15.77 15.18
CA GLN A 16 1.88 -15.69 13.72
C GLN A 16 0.44 -15.52 13.22
N ALA A 17 -0.53 -16.22 13.82
CA ALA A 17 -1.94 -16.03 13.49
C ALA A 17 -2.43 -14.60 13.83
N TYR A 18 -1.96 -14.01 14.93
CA TYR A 18 -2.29 -12.64 15.30
C TYR A 18 -1.63 -11.61 14.38
N LEU A 19 -0.38 -11.82 13.97
CA LEU A 19 0.29 -10.97 12.99
C LEU A 19 -0.43 -10.98 11.64
N TYR A 20 -0.90 -12.14 11.19
CA TYR A 20 -1.70 -12.24 9.97
C TYR A 20 -3.00 -11.44 10.07
N ARG A 21 -3.72 -11.51 11.20
CA ARG A 21 -4.94 -10.72 11.43
C ARG A 21 -4.66 -9.23 11.49
N ALA A 22 -3.62 -8.81 12.20
CA ALA A 22 -3.21 -7.41 12.27
C ALA A 22 -2.78 -6.87 10.89
N SER A 23 -2.14 -7.70 10.09
CA SER A 23 -1.80 -7.41 8.70
C SER A 23 -3.06 -7.19 7.86
N SER A 24 -4.05 -8.08 7.94
CA SER A 24 -5.33 -7.92 7.23
C SER A 24 -6.08 -6.65 7.65
N LYS A 25 -6.05 -6.27 8.93
CA LYS A 25 -6.59 -4.97 9.38
C LYS A 25 -5.92 -3.80 8.66
N THR A 26 -4.59 -3.79 8.61
CA THR A 26 -3.82 -2.71 7.94
C THR A 26 -4.10 -2.69 6.44
N VAL A 27 -4.18 -3.85 5.79
CA VAL A 27 -4.56 -3.95 4.37
C VAL A 27 -5.93 -3.29 4.14
N ASN A 28 -6.92 -3.62 4.96
CA ASN A 28 -8.27 -3.06 4.83
C ASN A 28 -8.31 -1.53 5.04
N GLU A 29 -7.54 -1.01 6.00
CA GLU A 29 -7.42 0.44 6.24
C GLU A 29 -6.83 1.16 5.02
N LEU A 30 -5.75 0.64 4.45
CA LEU A 30 -5.11 1.21 3.27
C LEU A 30 -5.97 1.09 2.02
N LEU A 31 -6.67 -0.03 1.84
CA LEU A 31 -7.65 -0.20 0.77
C LEU A 31 -8.81 0.78 0.90
N ALA A 32 -9.28 1.06 2.11
CA ALA A 32 -10.34 2.05 2.34
C ALA A 32 -9.91 3.45 1.90
N LEU A 33 -8.70 3.88 2.28
CA LEU A 33 -8.11 5.15 1.84
C LEU A 33 -8.03 5.23 0.30
N PHE A 34 -7.45 4.20 -0.31
CA PHE A 34 -7.31 4.14 -1.77
C PHE A 34 -8.68 4.19 -2.49
N ASN A 35 -9.66 3.43 -1.99
CA ASN A 35 -10.99 3.37 -2.59
C ASN A 35 -11.76 4.69 -2.46
N ASP A 36 -11.66 5.37 -1.32
CA ASP A 36 -12.33 6.66 -1.10
C ASP A 36 -11.79 7.75 -2.05
N ASP A 37 -10.46 7.90 -2.10
CA ASP A 37 -9.79 8.85 -2.99
C ASP A 37 -10.07 8.54 -4.47
N THR A 38 -10.02 7.27 -4.84
CA THR A 38 -10.31 6.83 -6.22
C THR A 38 -11.77 7.07 -6.58
N SER A 39 -12.71 6.84 -5.66
CA SER A 39 -14.14 7.09 -5.91
C SER A 39 -14.41 8.57 -6.19
N LYS A 40 -13.80 9.47 -5.41
CA LYS A 40 -13.92 10.93 -5.58
C LYS A 40 -13.31 11.37 -6.91
N MET A 41 -12.11 10.90 -7.22
CA MET A 41 -11.43 11.20 -8.48
C MET A 41 -12.26 10.75 -9.69
N LEU A 42 -12.79 9.52 -9.67
CA LEU A 42 -13.55 8.97 -10.80
C LEU A 42 -14.90 9.65 -11.01
N SER A 43 -15.54 10.12 -9.95
CA SER A 43 -16.75 10.93 -10.07
C SER A 43 -16.45 12.22 -10.84
N LYS A 44 -15.43 12.96 -10.40
CA LYS A 44 -15.04 14.23 -11.02
C LYS A 44 -14.49 14.03 -12.44
N LEU A 45 -13.79 12.93 -12.69
CA LEU A 45 -13.31 12.58 -14.02
C LEU A 45 -14.48 12.41 -15.01
N ARG A 46 -15.58 11.77 -14.59
CA ARG A 46 -16.75 11.59 -15.45
C ARG A 46 -17.30 12.94 -15.90
N ASP A 47 -17.50 13.85 -14.95
CA ASP A 47 -18.07 15.16 -15.20
C ASP A 47 -17.17 15.98 -16.15
N LEU A 48 -15.85 15.97 -15.92
CA LEU A 48 -14.89 16.64 -16.82
C LEU A 48 -14.86 16.02 -18.23
N LEU A 49 -15.05 14.70 -18.36
CA LEU A 49 -15.11 14.06 -19.67
C LEU A 49 -16.40 14.42 -20.43
N ASP A 50 -17.50 14.66 -19.73
CA ASP A 50 -18.79 15.07 -20.33
C ASP A 50 -18.73 16.51 -20.89
N GLU A 51 -17.83 17.35 -20.37
CA GLU A 51 -17.60 18.72 -20.83
C GLU A 51 -16.72 18.82 -22.09
N LEU A 52 -16.08 17.73 -22.51
CA LEU A 52 -15.16 17.75 -23.66
C LEU A 52 -15.90 17.72 -25.00
N ASN A 53 -15.47 18.58 -25.91
CA ASN A 53 -15.85 18.46 -27.32
C ASN A 53 -14.98 17.42 -28.06
N GLU A 54 -15.38 17.05 -29.28
CA GLU A 54 -14.68 16.01 -30.07
C GLU A 54 -13.19 16.33 -30.33
N SER A 55 -12.84 17.59 -30.57
CA SER A 55 -11.44 17.98 -30.78
C SER A 55 -10.60 17.81 -29.50
N GLU A 56 -11.19 18.08 -28.33
CA GLU A 56 -10.55 17.89 -27.05
C GLU A 56 -10.42 16.40 -26.68
N LYS A 57 -11.41 15.57 -27.00
CA LYS A 57 -11.31 14.11 -26.84
C LYS A 57 -10.14 13.54 -27.64
N VAL A 58 -10.00 13.93 -28.91
CA VAL A 58 -8.87 13.51 -29.76
C VAL A 58 -7.54 14.00 -29.17
N ALA A 59 -7.47 15.23 -28.67
CA ALA A 59 -6.28 15.76 -28.01
C ALA A 59 -5.93 14.98 -26.72
N LEU A 60 -6.92 14.66 -25.88
CA LEU A 60 -6.75 13.89 -24.64
C LEU A 60 -6.26 12.47 -24.92
N ALA A 61 -6.83 11.79 -25.92
CA ALA A 61 -6.37 10.48 -26.36
C ALA A 61 -4.91 10.50 -26.81
N GLY A 62 -4.49 11.58 -27.45
CA GLY A 62 -3.09 11.85 -27.81
C GLY A 62 -2.21 12.34 -26.66
N GLY A 63 -2.71 12.42 -25.42
CA GLY A 63 -1.95 12.88 -24.25
C GLY A 63 -1.63 14.39 -24.27
N LYS A 64 -2.38 15.19 -25.03
CA LYS A 64 -2.19 16.63 -25.16
C LYS A 64 -3.13 17.37 -24.20
N TYR A 65 -2.59 18.38 -23.50
CA TYR A 65 -3.33 19.16 -22.49
C TYR A 65 -3.32 20.65 -22.84
N THR A 66 -3.91 20.98 -23.99
CA THR A 66 -3.79 22.31 -24.61
C THR A 66 -4.86 23.31 -24.16
N THR A 67 -6.03 22.85 -23.74
CA THR A 67 -7.17 23.68 -23.28
C THR A 67 -7.30 23.68 -21.76
N SER A 68 -8.20 24.51 -21.21
CA SER A 68 -8.47 24.52 -19.76
C SER A 68 -9.00 23.16 -19.29
N ASN A 69 -10.07 22.66 -19.92
CA ASN A 69 -10.72 21.39 -19.58
C ASN A 69 -9.73 20.22 -19.57
N LEU A 70 -8.82 20.17 -20.55
CA LEU A 70 -7.80 19.13 -20.62
C LEU A 70 -6.78 19.24 -19.47
N ARG A 71 -6.35 20.45 -19.12
CA ARG A 71 -5.46 20.66 -17.96
C ARG A 71 -6.15 20.29 -16.66
N GLU A 72 -7.45 20.55 -16.52
CA GLU A 72 -8.21 20.15 -15.34
C GLU A 72 -8.25 18.63 -15.16
N ILE A 73 -8.40 17.85 -16.23
CA ILE A 73 -8.30 16.39 -16.19
C ILE A 73 -6.90 15.93 -15.77
N ARG A 74 -5.85 16.52 -16.37
CA ARG A 74 -4.46 16.22 -15.99
C ARG A 74 -4.21 16.49 -14.51
N ASP A 75 -4.66 17.65 -14.04
CA ASP A 75 -4.42 18.12 -12.68
C ASP A 75 -5.25 17.29 -11.68
N LEU A 76 -6.46 16.85 -12.03
CA LEU A 76 -7.24 15.89 -11.26
C LEU A 76 -6.49 14.57 -11.05
N ILE A 77 -5.95 13.98 -12.12
CA ILE A 77 -5.20 12.72 -12.05
C ILE A 77 -3.91 12.92 -11.24
N ALA A 78 -3.21 14.05 -11.43
CA ALA A 78 -2.00 14.38 -10.69
C ALA A 78 -2.27 14.57 -9.18
N GLN A 79 -3.37 15.24 -8.81
CA GLN A 79 -3.79 15.42 -7.43
C GLN A 79 -4.15 14.09 -6.77
N TRP A 80 -4.90 13.23 -7.46
CA TRP A 80 -5.22 11.89 -6.96
C TRP A 80 -3.95 11.05 -6.77
N PHE A 81 -3.03 11.07 -7.74
CA PHE A 81 -1.74 10.41 -7.62
C PHE A 81 -0.96 10.91 -6.40
N ALA A 82 -0.83 12.23 -6.23
CA ALA A 82 -0.13 12.82 -5.09
C ALA A 82 -0.78 12.43 -3.75
N SER A 83 -2.12 12.45 -3.68
CA SER A 83 -2.87 12.03 -2.49
C SER A 83 -2.57 10.58 -2.13
N VAL A 84 -2.70 9.66 -3.08
CA VAL A 84 -2.44 8.23 -2.86
C VAL A 84 -0.96 7.97 -2.51
N ASN A 85 -0.04 8.64 -3.22
CA ASN A 85 1.40 8.50 -3.02
C ASN A 85 1.89 9.03 -1.66
N LEU A 86 1.10 9.91 -1.01
CA LEU A 86 1.37 10.41 0.33
C LEU A 86 0.63 9.60 1.41
N ALA A 87 -0.68 9.45 1.25
CA ALA A 87 -1.55 8.87 2.27
C ALA A 87 -1.26 7.39 2.55
N LEU A 88 -0.92 6.60 1.51
CA LEU A 88 -0.62 5.18 1.71
C LEU A 88 0.67 4.96 2.53
N PRO A 89 1.83 5.56 2.19
CA PRO A 89 3.02 5.46 3.02
C PRO A 89 2.84 6.00 4.44
N GLU A 90 2.13 7.11 4.63
CA GLU A 90 1.90 7.68 5.97
C GLU A 90 1.04 6.77 6.84
N ALA A 91 -0.10 6.29 6.33
CA ALA A 91 -0.95 5.35 7.04
C ALA A 91 -0.21 4.04 7.33
N PHE A 92 0.60 3.56 6.38
CA PHE A 92 1.45 2.40 6.60
C PHE A 92 2.47 2.63 7.72
N ALA A 93 3.15 3.78 7.72
CA ALA A 93 4.19 4.12 8.69
C ALA A 93 3.66 4.13 10.13
N VAL A 94 2.45 4.63 10.37
CA VAL A 94 1.79 4.58 11.69
C VAL A 94 1.64 3.13 12.16
N SER A 95 1.10 2.27 11.30
CA SER A 95 0.88 0.86 11.62
C SER A 95 2.20 0.07 11.76
N ALA A 96 3.21 0.37 10.95
CA ALA A 96 4.53 -0.24 11.00
C ALA A 96 5.32 0.15 12.26
N THR A 97 5.21 1.41 12.69
CA THR A 97 5.78 1.92 13.94
C THR A 97 5.20 1.19 15.14
N ALA A 98 3.87 1.06 15.19
CA ALA A 98 3.19 0.30 16.24
C ALA A 98 3.58 -1.18 16.23
N LEU A 99 3.69 -1.79 15.05
CA LEU A 99 4.17 -3.17 14.88
C LEU A 99 5.59 -3.34 15.44
N ALA A 100 6.52 -2.46 15.09
CA ALA A 100 7.90 -2.56 15.54
C ALA A 100 8.03 -2.53 17.07
N VAL A 101 7.26 -1.67 17.74
CA VAL A 101 7.21 -1.62 19.22
C VAL A 101 6.61 -2.90 19.78
N TYR A 102 5.52 -3.38 19.20
CA TYR A 102 4.86 -4.61 19.65
C TYR A 102 5.82 -5.82 19.54
N GLU A 103 6.48 -5.99 18.40
CA GLU A 103 7.40 -7.10 18.15
C GLU A 103 8.61 -7.06 19.06
N ALA A 104 9.17 -5.87 19.31
CA ALA A 104 10.29 -5.73 20.22
C ALA A 104 9.94 -6.15 21.65
N ASN A 105 8.78 -5.70 22.14
CA ASN A 105 8.29 -6.10 23.46
C ASN A 105 7.92 -7.59 23.51
N TYR A 106 7.34 -8.13 22.44
CA TYR A 106 6.96 -9.54 22.36
C TYR A 106 8.19 -10.45 22.45
N VAL A 107 9.24 -10.17 21.66
CA VAL A 107 10.49 -10.95 21.70
C VAL A 107 11.17 -10.83 23.06
N ALA A 108 11.29 -9.62 23.61
CA ALA A 108 11.89 -9.45 24.93
C ALA A 108 11.15 -10.30 25.98
N LYS A 109 9.81 -10.22 26.01
CA LYS A 109 8.97 -10.98 26.93
C LYS A 109 9.14 -12.49 26.75
N LEU A 110 9.23 -12.97 25.50
CA LEU A 110 9.37 -14.40 25.19
C LEU A 110 10.63 -15.00 25.83
N TYR A 111 11.71 -14.22 25.89
CA TYR A 111 12.99 -14.62 26.48
C TYR A 111 13.17 -14.18 27.94
N GLY A 112 12.12 -13.68 28.59
CA GLY A 112 12.17 -13.23 29.99
C GLY A 112 12.97 -11.94 30.19
N ALA A 113 13.25 -11.21 29.12
CA ALA A 113 13.87 -9.89 29.13
C ALA A 113 12.80 -8.78 29.05
N LYS A 114 13.25 -7.53 29.23
CA LYS A 114 12.41 -6.36 29.04
C LYS A 114 13.21 -5.29 28.30
N ILE A 115 12.67 -4.78 27.21
CA ILE A 115 13.18 -3.60 26.53
C ILE A 115 12.42 -2.39 27.09
N ASN A 116 13.16 -1.42 27.64
CA ASN A 116 12.55 -0.22 28.19
C ASN A 116 12.14 0.73 27.06
N LYS A 117 10.82 0.87 26.84
CA LYS A 117 10.20 1.80 25.90
C LYS A 117 10.89 1.79 24.51
N PRO A 118 10.71 0.72 23.71
CA PRO A 118 11.22 0.69 22.35
C PRO A 118 10.75 1.91 21.57
N ASP A 119 11.68 2.58 20.91
CA ASP A 119 11.41 3.76 20.08
C ASP A 119 10.95 3.29 18.69
N GLY A 120 9.63 3.25 18.48
CA GLY A 120 9.03 2.71 17.27
C GLY A 120 9.47 3.42 16.00
N GLU A 121 9.60 4.75 16.05
CA GLU A 121 10.01 5.55 14.89
C GLU A 121 11.44 5.21 14.50
N LYS A 122 12.35 5.09 15.47
CA LYS A 122 13.72 4.65 15.21
C LYS A 122 13.79 3.22 14.70
N LEU A 123 13.00 2.31 15.26
CA LEU A 123 12.96 0.91 14.81
C LEU A 123 12.46 0.82 13.37
N TYR A 124 11.37 1.52 13.03
CA TYR A 124 10.85 1.54 11.67
C TYR A 124 11.82 2.23 10.70
N ALA A 125 12.40 3.38 11.07
CA ALA A 125 13.39 4.07 10.26
C ALA A 125 14.65 3.22 10.01
N ALA A 126 15.10 2.45 10.99
CA ALA A 126 16.17 1.49 10.81
C ALA A 126 15.78 0.35 9.85
N ALA A 127 14.57 -0.20 10.01
CA ALA A 127 14.06 -1.25 9.12
C ALA A 127 13.95 -0.78 7.66
N LYS A 128 13.52 0.47 7.42
CA LYS A 128 13.43 1.06 6.07
C LYS A 128 14.77 1.18 5.36
N LYS A 129 15.87 1.40 6.11
CA LYS A 129 17.22 1.54 5.57
C LYS A 129 17.83 0.20 5.14
N ILE A 130 17.21 -0.90 5.55
CA ILE A 130 17.66 -2.26 5.21
C ILE A 130 16.83 -2.74 4.02
N PRO A 131 17.46 -3.10 2.89
CA PRO A 131 16.74 -3.66 1.76
C PRO A 131 16.00 -4.94 2.13
N LEU A 132 14.84 -5.15 1.49
CA LEU A 132 14.15 -6.42 1.53
C LEU A 132 14.93 -7.48 0.73
N VAL A 133 14.56 -8.74 0.91
CA VAL A 133 15.06 -9.85 0.07
C VAL A 133 14.84 -9.51 -1.41
N GLY A 134 15.90 -9.63 -2.22
CA GLY A 134 15.89 -9.23 -3.63
C GLY A 134 16.25 -7.76 -3.89
N GLY A 135 16.59 -6.98 -2.86
CA GLY A 135 17.16 -5.64 -2.99
C GLY A 135 16.14 -4.49 -3.05
N ALA A 136 14.85 -4.78 -2.91
CA ALA A 136 13.80 -3.75 -2.92
C ALA A 136 13.85 -2.88 -1.65
N LEU A 137 13.57 -1.57 -1.79
CA LEU A 137 13.45 -0.64 -0.67
C LEU A 137 11.98 -0.46 -0.27
N VAL A 138 11.73 -0.19 1.01
CA VAL A 138 10.38 0.02 1.53
C VAL A 138 9.67 1.17 0.82
N ASP A 139 10.35 2.31 0.69
CA ASP A 139 9.78 3.51 0.08
C ASP A 139 9.47 3.29 -1.41
N ASP A 140 10.40 2.65 -2.14
CA ASP A 140 10.20 2.31 -3.56
C ASP A 140 9.00 1.38 -3.77
N LEU A 141 8.81 0.39 -2.89
CA LEU A 141 7.67 -0.53 -3.00
C LEU A 141 6.33 0.19 -2.79
N LEU A 142 6.30 1.16 -1.88
CA LEU A 142 5.08 1.92 -1.59
C LEU A 142 4.79 2.97 -2.67
N SER A 143 5.80 3.67 -3.19
CA SER A 143 5.60 4.69 -4.24
C SER A 143 5.12 4.09 -5.56
N ARG A 144 5.66 2.92 -5.93
CA ARG A 144 5.29 2.20 -7.16
C ARG A 144 3.80 1.87 -7.26
N ILE A 145 3.09 1.76 -6.14
CA ILE A 145 1.64 1.51 -6.12
C ILE A 145 0.92 2.68 -6.83
N ALA A 146 1.19 3.91 -6.40
CA ALA A 146 0.55 5.10 -6.95
C ALA A 146 0.99 5.33 -8.40
N GLU A 147 2.27 5.13 -8.70
CA GLU A 147 2.83 5.29 -10.06
C GLU A 147 2.14 4.35 -11.06
N ASN A 148 2.06 3.07 -10.73
CA ASN A 148 1.40 2.07 -11.57
C ASN A 148 -0.10 2.32 -11.69
N ALA A 149 -0.76 2.72 -10.60
CA ALA A 149 -2.19 3.06 -10.62
C ALA A 149 -2.47 4.23 -11.57
N ARG A 150 -1.66 5.30 -11.48
CA ARG A 150 -1.75 6.46 -12.36
C ARG A 150 -1.58 6.07 -13.82
N GLN A 151 -0.56 5.30 -14.14
CA GLN A 151 -0.32 4.84 -15.51
C GLN A 151 -1.52 4.05 -16.05
N LYS A 152 -2.07 3.11 -15.26
CA LYS A 152 -3.26 2.32 -15.64
C LYS A 152 -4.48 3.22 -15.93
N VAL A 153 -4.72 4.25 -15.10
CA VAL A 153 -5.82 5.22 -15.30
C VAL A 153 -5.62 6.01 -16.58
N GLU A 154 -4.44 6.61 -16.78
CA GLU A 154 -4.15 7.39 -17.97
C GLU A 154 -4.31 6.55 -19.25
N TYR A 155 -3.87 5.29 -19.22
CA TYR A 155 -4.01 4.38 -20.35
C TYR A 155 -5.46 4.01 -20.62
N ALA A 156 -6.24 3.72 -19.58
CA ALA A 156 -7.66 3.40 -19.73
C ALA A 156 -8.47 4.56 -20.32
N ILE A 157 -8.14 5.81 -19.96
CA ILE A 157 -8.77 7.01 -20.53
C ILE A 157 -8.45 7.11 -22.02
N ARG A 158 -7.17 7.06 -22.38
CA ARG A 158 -6.72 7.20 -23.77
C ARG A 158 -7.26 6.08 -24.66
N ASP A 159 -7.16 4.83 -24.20
CA ASP A 159 -7.66 3.65 -24.92
C ASP A 159 -9.18 3.68 -25.06
N GLY A 160 -9.89 4.11 -24.01
CA GLY A 160 -11.34 4.26 -24.02
C GLY A 160 -11.82 5.25 -25.08
N ILE A 161 -11.22 6.45 -25.11
CA ILE A 161 -11.55 7.46 -26.12
C ILE A 161 -11.22 6.95 -27.52
N ASN A 162 -10.03 6.36 -27.72
CA ASN A 162 -9.60 5.84 -29.02
C ASN A 162 -10.51 4.70 -29.53
N SER A 163 -11.08 3.92 -28.61
CA SER A 163 -12.00 2.82 -28.91
C SER A 163 -13.47 3.25 -29.02
N GLY A 164 -13.77 4.56 -28.99
CA GLY A 164 -15.13 5.08 -29.07
C GLY A 164 -16.02 4.73 -27.86
N LYS A 165 -15.41 4.46 -26.70
CA LYS A 165 -16.15 4.18 -25.45
C LYS A 165 -16.81 5.44 -24.92
N THR A 166 -17.99 5.27 -24.35
CA THR A 166 -18.67 6.35 -23.60
C THR A 166 -17.90 6.70 -22.33
N ASN A 167 -18.04 7.93 -21.84
CA ASN A 167 -17.41 8.39 -20.60
C ASN A 167 -17.73 7.47 -19.41
N GLN A 168 -18.97 6.97 -19.35
CA GLN A 168 -19.39 6.00 -18.34
C GLN A 168 -18.65 4.66 -18.49
N GLU A 169 -18.50 4.11 -19.70
CA GLU A 169 -17.74 2.88 -19.92
C GLU A 169 -16.26 3.04 -19.54
N ILE A 170 -15.65 4.21 -19.80
CA ILE A 170 -14.26 4.50 -19.41
C ILE A 170 -14.14 4.45 -17.88
N VAL A 171 -14.97 5.20 -17.17
CA VAL A 171 -14.96 5.25 -15.70
C VAL A 171 -15.28 3.88 -15.10
N GLN A 172 -16.24 3.14 -15.68
CA GLN A 172 -16.58 1.79 -15.26
C GLN A 172 -15.45 0.79 -15.50
N ARG A 173 -14.69 0.90 -16.59
CA ARG A 173 -13.50 0.07 -16.84
C ARG A 173 -12.41 0.32 -15.81
N ILE A 174 -12.25 1.58 -15.39
CA ILE A 174 -11.28 1.94 -14.35
C ILE A 174 -11.70 1.37 -13.00
N ARG A 175 -12.96 1.63 -12.61
CA ARG A 175 -13.51 1.27 -11.30
C ARG A 175 -13.80 -0.21 -11.13
N GLY A 176 -14.39 -0.83 -12.14
CA GLY A 176 -15.14 -2.08 -12.05
C GLY A 176 -16.64 -1.86 -11.80
N THR A 177 -17.38 -2.95 -11.70
CA THR A 177 -18.84 -2.96 -11.50
C THR A 177 -19.21 -3.32 -10.07
N LYS A 178 -20.25 -2.66 -9.54
CA LYS A 178 -20.77 -2.94 -8.20
C LYS A 178 -21.23 -4.40 -8.05
N ARG A 179 -21.77 -5.00 -9.12
CA ARG A 179 -22.23 -6.40 -9.13
C ARG A 179 -21.11 -7.39 -8.82
N LEU A 180 -19.87 -7.06 -9.21
CA LEU A 180 -18.68 -7.87 -8.96
C LEU A 180 -17.79 -7.25 -7.88
N ASN A 181 -18.36 -6.44 -6.97
CA ASN A 181 -17.61 -5.73 -5.92
C ASN A 181 -16.40 -4.95 -6.44
N TYR A 182 -16.46 -4.47 -7.68
CA TYR A 182 -15.40 -3.74 -8.36
C TYR A 182 -14.12 -4.56 -8.64
N GLU A 183 -14.20 -5.90 -8.61
CA GLU A 183 -13.07 -6.80 -8.86
C GLU A 183 -12.71 -6.93 -10.36
N ASP A 184 -13.64 -6.56 -11.24
CA ASP A 184 -13.52 -6.56 -12.70
C ASP A 184 -12.90 -5.26 -13.26
N GLY A 185 -12.60 -4.27 -12.40
CA GLY A 185 -11.95 -3.03 -12.80
C GLY A 185 -10.43 -3.16 -12.92
N ILE A 186 -9.81 -2.36 -13.79
CA ILE A 186 -8.34 -2.37 -13.94
C ILE A 186 -7.59 -1.98 -12.66
N LEU A 187 -8.22 -1.19 -11.77
CA LEU A 187 -7.65 -0.84 -10.47
C LEU A 187 -7.77 -1.93 -9.41
N ASN A 188 -8.46 -3.05 -9.69
CA ASN A 188 -8.41 -4.22 -8.81
C ASN A 188 -6.98 -4.77 -8.68
N GLY A 189 -6.20 -4.74 -9.77
CA GLY A 189 -4.78 -5.09 -9.71
C GLY A 189 -3.99 -4.23 -8.73
N THR A 190 -4.31 -2.93 -8.64
CA THR A 190 -3.69 -2.03 -7.66
C THR A 190 -4.09 -2.38 -6.22
N LYS A 191 -5.32 -2.85 -5.98
CA LYS A 191 -5.73 -3.35 -4.66
C LYS A 191 -4.91 -4.59 -4.26
N THR A 192 -4.70 -5.51 -5.19
CA THR A 192 -3.83 -6.67 -5.00
C THR A 192 -2.37 -6.25 -4.74
N ASP A 193 -1.88 -5.24 -5.46
CA ASP A 193 -0.53 -4.69 -5.25
C ASP A 193 -0.38 -4.09 -3.84
N ILE A 194 -1.39 -3.33 -3.37
CA ILE A 194 -1.45 -2.82 -1.99
C ILE A 194 -1.38 -3.97 -0.98
N GLU A 195 -2.25 -4.98 -1.12
CA GLU A 195 -2.26 -6.10 -0.20
C GLU A 195 -0.90 -6.81 -0.13
N ARG A 196 -0.32 -7.13 -1.29
CA ARG A 196 0.97 -7.81 -1.39
C ARG A 196 2.07 -6.97 -0.74
N THR A 197 2.20 -5.70 -1.13
CA THR A 197 3.23 -4.80 -0.60
C THR A 197 3.10 -4.63 0.90
N VAL A 198 1.89 -4.39 1.43
CA VAL A 198 1.66 -4.24 2.87
C VAL A 198 2.09 -5.49 3.63
N ARG A 199 1.68 -6.69 3.17
CA ARG A 199 2.06 -7.95 3.83
C ARG A 199 3.57 -8.17 3.80
N THR A 200 4.22 -7.92 2.67
CA THR A 200 5.67 -8.05 2.51
C THR A 200 6.44 -7.07 3.39
N VAL A 201 6.09 -5.79 3.36
CA VAL A 201 6.79 -4.76 4.14
C VAL A 201 6.54 -4.94 5.64
N ARG A 202 5.34 -5.33 6.08
CA ARG A 202 5.09 -5.66 7.50
C ARG A 202 5.94 -6.82 7.99
N SER A 203 6.04 -7.88 7.18
CA SER A 203 6.91 -9.02 7.50
C SER A 203 8.37 -8.57 7.65
N HIS A 204 8.85 -7.74 6.73
CA HIS A 204 10.18 -7.12 6.83
C HIS A 204 10.36 -6.32 8.13
N VAL A 205 9.43 -5.43 8.46
CA VAL A 205 9.50 -4.62 9.70
C VAL A 205 9.51 -5.49 10.95
N ALA A 206 8.67 -6.53 11.02
CA ALA A 206 8.66 -7.46 12.14
C ALA A 206 10.00 -8.18 12.29
N ASN A 207 10.56 -8.67 11.17
CA ASN A 207 11.85 -9.35 11.16
C ASN A 207 12.99 -8.44 11.63
N GLN A 208 13.02 -7.17 11.19
CA GLN A 208 14.03 -6.21 11.63
C GLN A 208 13.86 -5.85 13.12
N ALA A 209 12.62 -5.75 13.62
CA ALA A 209 12.36 -5.55 15.03
C ALA A 209 12.84 -6.74 15.89
N TYR A 210 12.66 -7.97 15.41
CA TYR A 210 13.19 -9.17 16.06
C TYR A 210 14.71 -9.14 16.15
N LEU A 211 15.40 -8.92 15.03
CA LEU A 211 16.86 -8.84 14.97
C LEU A 211 17.40 -7.78 15.94
N ASN A 212 16.80 -6.58 15.92
CA ASN A 212 17.18 -5.52 16.83
C ASN A 212 17.00 -5.95 18.30
N SER A 213 15.90 -6.62 18.61
CA SER A 213 15.59 -7.06 19.97
C SER A 213 16.54 -8.15 20.48
N PHE A 214 16.90 -9.13 19.63
CA PHE A 214 17.88 -10.14 19.98
C PHE A 214 19.24 -9.54 20.34
N ASN A 215 19.69 -8.55 19.58
CA ASN A 215 20.92 -7.84 19.88
C ASN A 215 20.83 -7.09 21.22
N GLN A 216 19.70 -6.44 21.51
CA GLN A 216 19.52 -5.70 22.76
C GLN A 216 19.47 -6.59 24.01
N ILE A 217 18.94 -7.81 23.90
CA ILE A 217 18.81 -8.74 25.04
C ILE A 217 20.04 -9.67 25.18
N GLY A 218 21.09 -9.48 24.36
CA GLY A 218 22.40 -10.09 24.55
C GLY A 218 22.64 -11.42 23.82
N PHE A 219 21.89 -11.72 22.75
CA PHE A 219 22.20 -12.88 21.91
C PHE A 219 23.42 -12.61 21.02
N GLU A 220 24.43 -13.48 21.09
CA GLU A 220 25.67 -13.36 20.32
C GLU A 220 25.54 -13.89 18.88
N TYR A 221 24.67 -14.88 18.66
CA TYR A 221 24.43 -15.49 17.36
C TYR A 221 22.93 -15.58 17.07
N VAL A 222 22.52 -15.02 15.93
CA VAL A 222 21.14 -15.10 15.41
C VAL A 222 21.20 -15.63 13.98
N ARG A 223 20.45 -16.70 13.70
CA ARG A 223 20.29 -17.23 12.34
C ARG A 223 18.86 -17.02 11.89
N PHE A 224 18.69 -16.24 10.83
CA PHE A 224 17.42 -16.15 10.10
C PHE A 224 17.28 -17.41 9.23
N VAL A 225 16.12 -18.05 9.30
CA VAL A 225 15.76 -19.21 8.46
C VAL A 225 14.62 -18.81 7.55
#